data_AF-F6BE19-F1
#
_entry.id   AF-F6BE19-F1
#
_cell.length_a   1.000
_cell.length_b   1.000
_cell.length_c   1.000
_cell.angle_alpha   90.00
_cell.angle_beta   90.00
_cell.angle_gamma   90.00
#
_symmetry.space_group_name_H-M   'P 1'
#
loop_
_entity.id
_entity.type
_entity.pdbx_description
1 polymer ?
#
loop_
_entity_poly.entity_id
_entity_poly.type
_entity_poly.pdbx_seq_one_letter_code
_entity_poly.pdbx_strand_id
1 'polypeptide(L)'
;MKIIHTICPSCSVGCGIDLIVENDKVVGTYPYKKHTINEGKNCLTGKNCYKIIYHEKRLKKPLIKKNGKFVEVSWDEALELIANKLKSYNPEDIGFIASGKCTNEDNYALKKFAETLGVKNIGHCICNSPKVGLDKETASIDDIENAEVILIFGDVFGQNALIGRKVIKAKEKGADVIVIDRIEKEITKLNSDEFIKVNDFVEFLSNPNDEIVKKLSEKNSIIIFNALTTEEECDLAYKLAEKTNSKILPIAKHCNTVGATMVGISALNKDEIINLIKSVKCLYIMGENPALIDDEALKNVEFLVVQDIIMSETAELADVVLPSACWAEKEGTFTNTERRTQKINKAVNPPGEALEDWRIIKNLAEKMGIDLGFSSVEDIQKNYVKFKQVSYSRSTIK
;
A
#
# COMPACT_ATOMS: atom_id res chain seq x y z
N MET A 1 27.11 -3.55 -15.96
CA MET A 1 25.72 -3.08 -15.82
C MET A 1 24.76 -4.27 -15.83
N LYS A 2 23.83 -4.34 -14.89
CA LYS A 2 22.75 -5.34 -14.83
C LYS A 2 21.40 -4.60 -14.85
N ILE A 3 20.39 -5.22 -15.45
CA ILE A 3 19.02 -4.70 -15.46
C ILE A 3 18.15 -5.65 -14.64
N ILE A 4 17.48 -5.13 -13.63
CA ILE A 4 16.60 -5.92 -12.75
C ILE A 4 15.17 -5.41 -12.91
N HIS A 5 14.29 -6.26 -13.45
CA HIS A 5 12.85 -5.97 -13.50
C HIS A 5 12.23 -6.07 -12.12
N THR A 6 11.39 -5.13 -11.77
CA THR A 6 10.64 -5.12 -10.51
C THR A 6 9.44 -4.17 -10.63
N ILE A 7 8.74 -3.92 -9.53
CA ILE A 7 7.53 -3.10 -9.48
C ILE A 7 7.80 -1.80 -8.74
N CYS A 8 7.23 -0.71 -9.25
CA CYS A 8 7.29 0.60 -8.63
C CYS A 8 6.67 0.57 -7.22
N PRO A 9 7.38 1.06 -6.18
CA PRO A 9 6.93 1.02 -4.79
C PRO A 9 6.03 2.21 -4.40
N SER A 10 5.61 3.05 -5.35
CA SER A 10 5.02 4.36 -5.02
C SER A 10 3.50 4.32 -4.79
N CYS A 11 2.71 4.13 -5.85
CA CYS A 11 1.24 4.07 -5.76
C CYS A 11 0.72 2.68 -6.10
N SER A 12 -0.57 2.45 -5.85
CA SER A 12 -1.25 1.16 -6.03
C SER A 12 -1.42 0.69 -7.48
N VAL A 13 -0.96 1.43 -8.49
CA VAL A 13 -1.11 1.03 -9.90
C VAL A 13 -0.28 -0.21 -10.21
N GLY A 14 0.90 -0.35 -9.60
CA GLY A 14 1.79 -1.50 -9.83
C GLY A 14 2.49 -1.47 -11.19
N CYS A 15 3.08 -0.33 -11.55
CA CYS A 15 3.84 -0.17 -12.79
C CYS A 15 5.16 -0.96 -12.77
N GLY A 16 5.50 -1.63 -13.87
CA GLY A 16 6.79 -2.28 -14.03
C GLY A 16 7.91 -1.29 -14.32
N ILE A 17 9.07 -1.53 -13.70
CA ILE A 17 10.28 -0.72 -13.83
C ILE A 17 11.53 -1.62 -13.92
N ASP A 18 12.56 -1.06 -14.54
CA ASP A 18 13.87 -1.65 -14.72
C ASP A 18 14.83 -0.86 -13.85
N LEU A 19 15.41 -1.51 -12.83
CA LEU A 19 16.50 -0.92 -12.07
C LEU A 19 17.82 -1.14 -12.83
N ILE A 20 18.53 -0.05 -13.08
CA ILE A 20 19.85 -0.08 -13.72
C ILE A 20 20.89 -0.19 -12.61
N VAL A 21 21.60 -1.31 -12.56
CA VAL A 21 22.61 -1.61 -11.54
C VAL A 21 24.01 -1.56 -12.15
N GLU A 22 24.88 -0.74 -11.56
CA GLU A 22 26.29 -0.61 -11.93
C GLU A 22 27.13 -0.62 -10.65
N ASN A 23 28.20 -1.44 -10.63
CA ASN A 23 29.08 -1.60 -9.45
C ASN A 23 28.28 -1.84 -8.16
N ASP A 24 27.30 -2.76 -8.24
CA ASP A 24 26.36 -3.13 -7.16
C ASP A 24 25.57 -1.95 -6.57
N LYS A 25 25.38 -0.87 -7.34
CA LYS A 25 24.55 0.28 -7.01
C LYS A 25 23.47 0.53 -8.06
N VAL A 26 22.27 0.90 -7.61
CA VAL A 26 21.19 1.35 -8.50
C VAL A 26 21.45 2.79 -8.93
N VAL A 27 21.75 3.00 -10.20
CA VAL A 27 22.09 4.33 -10.74
C VAL A 27 20.91 5.03 -11.40
N GLY A 28 19.83 4.29 -11.67
CA GLY A 28 18.62 4.85 -12.27
C GLY A 28 17.52 3.84 -12.47
N THR A 29 16.40 4.31 -13.00
CA THR A 29 15.30 3.46 -13.46
C THR A 29 14.95 3.74 -14.92
N TYR A 30 14.45 2.70 -15.59
CA TYR A 30 13.86 2.79 -16.92
C TYR A 30 12.48 2.11 -16.90
N PRO A 31 11.48 2.56 -17.68
CA PRO A 31 10.21 1.87 -17.72
C PRO A 31 10.34 0.49 -18.38
N TYR A 32 9.79 -0.53 -17.73
CA TYR A 32 9.70 -1.85 -18.35
C TYR A 32 8.76 -1.79 -19.57
N LYS A 33 9.36 -1.83 -20.76
CA LYS A 33 8.67 -1.56 -22.04
C LYS A 33 7.49 -2.49 -22.33
N LYS A 34 7.59 -3.76 -21.92
CA LYS A 34 6.57 -4.78 -22.21
C LYS A 34 5.59 -5.01 -21.06
N HIS A 35 5.67 -4.19 -20.01
CA HIS A 35 4.79 -4.35 -18.87
C HIS A 35 3.34 -3.98 -19.22
N THR A 36 2.39 -4.86 -18.89
CA THR A 36 1.00 -4.76 -19.34
C THR A 36 0.27 -3.55 -18.77
N ILE A 37 0.58 -3.17 -17.52
CA ILE A 37 -0.12 -2.07 -16.83
C ILE A 37 0.29 -0.69 -17.37
N ASN A 38 1.59 -0.44 -17.50
CA ASN A 38 2.13 0.89 -17.79
C ASN A 38 2.70 1.03 -19.20
N GLU A 39 2.72 -0.04 -20.00
CA GLU A 39 3.05 -0.02 -21.43
C GLU A 39 4.35 0.75 -21.74
N GLY A 40 5.38 0.54 -20.91
CA GLY A 40 6.65 1.23 -21.08
C GLY A 40 6.67 2.72 -20.74
N LYS A 41 5.75 3.18 -19.89
CA LYS A 41 5.70 4.55 -19.35
C LYS A 41 5.84 4.54 -17.83
N ASN A 42 6.44 5.58 -17.24
CA ASN A 42 6.37 5.84 -15.81
C ASN A 42 6.15 7.33 -15.56
N CYS A 43 5.46 7.64 -14.47
CA CYS A 43 5.36 9.00 -13.95
C CYS A 43 6.71 9.46 -13.35
N LEU A 44 6.80 10.74 -13.01
CA LEU A 44 8.00 11.31 -12.41
C LEU A 44 8.40 10.61 -11.11
N THR A 45 7.43 10.25 -10.27
CA THR A 45 7.68 9.51 -9.03
C THR A 45 8.29 8.13 -9.30
N GLY A 46 7.74 7.38 -10.27
CA GLY A 46 8.29 6.07 -10.66
C GLY A 46 9.69 6.16 -11.28
N LYS A 47 10.01 7.24 -12.00
CA LYS A 47 11.37 7.49 -12.50
C LYS A 47 12.38 7.79 -11.38
N ASN A 48 11.92 8.32 -10.26
CA ASN A 48 12.77 8.76 -9.15
C ASN A 48 12.71 7.84 -7.92
N CYS A 49 11.94 6.74 -7.97
CA CYS A 49 11.67 5.91 -6.79
C CYS A 49 12.93 5.21 -6.24
N TYR A 50 13.98 5.04 -7.05
CA TYR A 50 15.26 4.47 -6.62
C TYR A 50 16.06 5.36 -5.67
N LYS A 51 15.78 6.66 -5.61
CA LYS A 51 16.55 7.61 -4.79
C LYS A 51 16.50 7.28 -3.29
N ILE A 52 15.39 6.70 -2.82
CA ILE A 52 15.22 6.32 -1.41
C ILE A 52 16.24 5.26 -0.97
N ILE A 53 16.77 4.46 -1.90
CA ILE A 53 17.77 3.42 -1.62
C ILE A 53 19.02 4.04 -0.97
N TYR A 54 19.38 5.27 -1.36
CA TYR A 54 20.56 5.97 -0.84
C TYR A 54 20.21 7.22 -0.05
N HIS A 55 19.03 7.25 0.56
CA HIS A 55 18.63 8.36 1.43
C HIS A 55 19.63 8.55 2.58
N GLU A 56 19.91 9.80 2.97
CA GLU A 56 20.89 10.08 4.02
C GLU A 56 20.50 9.49 5.38
N LYS A 57 19.19 9.47 5.67
CA LYS A 57 18.62 8.91 6.91
C LYS A 57 18.46 7.38 6.90
N ARG A 58 19.05 6.64 5.94
CA ARG A 58 18.93 5.17 5.89
C ARG A 58 19.43 4.54 7.20
N LEU A 59 18.58 3.71 7.80
CA LEU A 59 18.92 2.95 8.99
C LEU A 59 19.82 1.77 8.60
N LYS A 60 20.88 1.56 9.38
CA LYS A 60 21.93 0.56 9.10
C LYS A 60 22.14 -0.45 10.21
N LYS A 61 21.76 -0.11 11.45
CA LYS A 61 21.89 -0.98 12.63
C LYS A 61 20.71 -0.77 13.56
N PRO A 62 20.37 -1.77 14.39
CA PRO A 62 19.40 -1.60 15.47
C PRO A 62 19.81 -0.47 16.41
N LEU A 63 18.82 0.30 16.86
CA LEU A 63 19.02 1.41 17.80
C LEU A 63 18.10 1.20 19.00
N ILE A 64 18.63 1.46 20.21
CA ILE A 64 17.82 1.56 21.44
C ILE A 64 17.98 2.97 21.99
N LYS A 65 16.87 3.59 22.40
CA LYS A 65 16.87 4.88 23.07
C LYS A 65 17.27 4.68 24.54
N LYS A 66 18.43 5.18 24.93
CA LYS A 66 18.96 5.18 26.30
C LYS A 66 19.12 6.63 26.76
N ASN A 67 18.45 7.02 27.85
CA ASN A 67 18.47 8.38 28.39
C ASN A 67 18.15 9.46 27.32
N GLY A 68 17.13 9.21 26.50
CA GLY A 68 16.68 10.12 25.45
C GLY A 68 17.56 10.19 24.19
N LYS A 69 18.62 9.37 24.09
CA LYS A 69 19.49 9.31 22.91
C LYS A 69 19.55 7.91 22.33
N PHE A 70 19.55 7.81 21.01
CA PHE A 70 19.74 6.52 20.34
C PHE A 70 21.19 6.05 20.43
N VAL A 71 21.36 4.77 20.74
CA VAL A 71 22.64 4.06 20.77
C VAL A 71 22.53 2.86 19.82
N GLU A 72 23.54 2.68 18.97
CA GLU A 72 23.66 1.47 18.14
C GLU A 72 23.86 0.24 19.04
N VAL A 73 23.09 -0.80 18.79
CA VAL A 73 23.17 -2.07 19.53
C VAL A 73 23.21 -3.25 18.58
N SER A 74 23.54 -4.43 19.12
CA SER A 74 23.43 -5.67 18.35
C SER A 74 21.98 -6.06 18.10
N TRP A 75 21.74 -6.84 17.05
CA TRP A 75 20.44 -7.49 16.82
C TRP A 75 19.98 -8.33 18.01
N ASP A 76 20.89 -9.06 18.66
CA ASP A 76 20.54 -9.91 19.79
C ASP A 76 20.02 -9.09 20.98
N GLU A 77 20.70 -7.99 21.32
CA GLU A 77 20.28 -7.07 22.38
C GLU A 77 18.91 -6.43 22.08
N ALA A 78 18.72 -5.94 20.85
CA ALA A 78 17.46 -5.31 20.44
C ALA A 78 16.29 -6.31 20.48
N LEU A 79 16.47 -7.50 19.90
CA LEU A 79 15.43 -8.52 19.87
C LEU A 79 15.14 -9.09 21.26
N GLU A 80 16.15 -9.26 22.12
CA GLU A 80 15.97 -9.68 23.52
C GLU A 80 15.14 -8.67 24.31
N LEU A 81 15.43 -7.36 24.16
CA LEU A 81 14.65 -6.31 24.81
C LEU A 81 13.19 -6.34 24.35
N ILE A 82 12.95 -6.40 23.03
CA ILE A 82 11.59 -6.42 22.48
C ILE A 82 10.86 -7.68 22.93
N ALA A 83 11.48 -8.85 22.85
CA ALA A 83 10.89 -10.12 23.27
C ALA A 83 10.48 -10.09 24.76
N ASN A 84 11.34 -9.57 25.63
CA ASN A 84 11.05 -9.46 27.06
C ASN A 84 9.93 -8.45 27.34
N LYS A 85 9.88 -7.33 26.61
CA LYS A 85 8.79 -6.37 26.72
C LYS A 85 7.47 -6.97 26.25
N LEU A 86 7.42 -7.58 25.06
CA LEU A 86 6.21 -8.24 24.57
C LEU A 86 5.68 -9.31 25.54
N LYS A 87 6.56 -10.13 26.14
CA LYS A 87 6.17 -11.13 27.16
C LYS A 87 5.62 -10.52 28.45
N SER A 88 5.94 -9.27 28.74
CA SER A 88 5.52 -8.58 29.97
C SER A 88 4.15 -7.90 29.88
N TYR A 89 3.60 -7.75 28.68
CA TYR A 89 2.28 -7.18 28.44
C TYR A 89 1.24 -8.28 28.17
N ASN A 90 -0.02 -8.01 28.53
CA ASN A 90 -1.12 -8.88 28.09
C ASN A 90 -1.41 -8.66 26.59
N PRO A 91 -1.92 -9.66 25.86
CA PRO A 91 -2.16 -9.53 24.42
C PRO A 91 -3.08 -8.38 24.01
N GLU A 92 -4.03 -7.98 24.86
CA GLU A 92 -4.92 -6.84 24.64
C GLU A 92 -4.24 -5.47 24.77
N ASP A 93 -3.10 -5.40 25.47
CA ASP A 93 -2.30 -4.18 25.65
C ASP A 93 -1.23 -4.03 24.55
N ILE A 94 -1.12 -4.99 23.64
CA ILE A 94 -0.17 -4.99 22.52
C ILE A 94 -0.90 -4.60 21.24
N GLY A 95 -0.26 -3.77 20.41
CA GLY A 95 -0.73 -3.40 19.08
C GLY A 95 0.34 -3.57 18.00
N PHE A 96 -0.11 -3.90 16.79
CA PHE A 96 0.72 -4.00 15.60
C PHE A 96 0.17 -3.12 14.48
N ILE A 97 1.02 -2.27 13.90
CA ILE A 97 0.70 -1.51 12.69
C ILE A 97 1.55 -2.07 11.55
N ALA A 98 0.87 -2.67 10.58
CA ALA A 98 1.44 -3.16 9.33
C ALA A 98 1.43 -2.07 8.25
N SER A 99 1.95 -2.36 7.06
CA SER A 99 2.12 -1.35 6.01
C SER A 99 1.62 -1.76 4.63
N GLY A 100 0.93 -0.82 3.98
CA GLY A 100 0.61 -0.89 2.55
C GLY A 100 1.81 -0.65 1.62
N LYS A 101 3.03 -0.47 2.14
CA LYS A 101 4.29 -0.33 1.39
C LYS A 101 5.19 -1.57 1.52
N CYS A 102 4.96 -2.38 2.55
CA CYS A 102 5.65 -3.66 2.75
C CYS A 102 5.05 -4.74 1.85
N THR A 103 5.80 -5.83 1.64
CA THR A 103 5.36 -6.92 0.77
C THR A 103 4.22 -7.71 1.39
N ASN A 104 3.57 -8.57 0.60
CA ASN A 104 2.57 -9.49 1.12
C ASN A 104 3.17 -10.43 2.18
N GLU A 105 4.41 -10.83 1.98
CA GLU A 105 5.15 -11.74 2.84
C GLU A 105 5.52 -11.08 4.17
N ASP A 106 5.96 -9.82 4.13
CA ASP A 106 6.24 -9.01 5.33
C ASP A 106 4.96 -8.87 6.18
N ASN A 107 3.86 -8.50 5.54
CA ASN A 107 2.56 -8.36 6.20
C ASN A 107 2.06 -9.70 6.76
N TYR A 108 2.22 -10.80 6.02
CA TYR A 108 1.82 -12.13 6.51
C TYR A 108 2.64 -12.56 7.72
N ALA A 109 3.96 -12.35 7.70
CA ALA A 109 4.82 -12.67 8.83
C ALA A 109 4.38 -11.92 10.10
N LEU A 110 4.10 -10.61 9.98
CA LEU A 110 3.61 -9.79 11.09
C LEU A 110 2.24 -10.26 11.60
N LYS A 111 1.30 -10.54 10.69
CA LYS A 111 -0.03 -11.07 11.04
C LYS A 111 0.08 -12.40 11.79
N LYS A 112 0.84 -13.35 11.26
CA LYS A 112 1.00 -14.67 11.86
C LYS A 112 1.66 -14.57 13.24
N PHE A 113 2.63 -13.68 13.40
CA PHE A 113 3.26 -13.41 14.68
C PHE A 113 2.26 -12.84 15.70
N ALA A 114 1.49 -11.81 15.32
CA ALA A 114 0.44 -11.25 16.16
C ALA A 114 -0.61 -12.29 16.58
N GLU A 115 -1.08 -13.12 15.63
CA GLU A 115 -2.03 -14.21 15.90
C GLU A 115 -1.46 -15.24 16.88
N THR A 116 -0.17 -15.59 16.73
CA THR A 116 0.49 -16.55 17.63
C THR A 116 0.65 -16.01 19.05
N LEU A 117 0.79 -14.68 19.20
CA LEU A 117 0.77 -14.01 20.49
C LEU A 117 -0.65 -13.79 21.06
N GLY A 118 -1.70 -14.13 20.31
CA GLY A 118 -3.09 -13.86 20.69
C GLY A 118 -3.49 -12.38 20.61
N VAL A 119 -2.70 -11.54 19.92
CA VAL A 119 -2.92 -10.10 19.79
C VAL A 119 -3.96 -9.83 18.70
N LYS A 120 -5.00 -9.09 19.06
CA LYS A 120 -6.10 -8.72 18.15
C LYS A 120 -5.98 -7.29 17.59
N ASN A 121 -5.23 -6.41 18.27
CA ASN A 121 -5.06 -5.03 17.85
C ASN A 121 -4.03 -4.93 16.72
N ILE A 122 -4.41 -5.39 15.53
CA ILE A 122 -3.57 -5.32 14.34
C ILE A 122 -4.32 -4.64 13.19
N GLY A 123 -3.64 -3.74 12.50
CA GLY A 123 -4.17 -3.08 11.31
C GLY A 123 -3.10 -2.45 10.44
N HIS A 124 -3.50 -1.91 9.29
CA HIS A 124 -2.65 -1.08 8.44
C HIS A 124 -3.38 0.18 8.00
N CYS A 125 -2.63 1.26 7.83
CA CYS A 125 -3.20 2.54 7.43
C CYS A 125 -3.60 2.50 5.96
N ILE A 126 -4.88 2.71 5.68
CA ILE A 126 -5.36 2.91 4.31
C ILE A 126 -5.23 4.36 3.85
N CYS A 127 -4.80 5.29 4.72
CA CYS A 127 -4.74 6.73 4.43
C CYS A 127 -6.07 7.22 3.84
N ASN A 128 -6.04 7.78 2.64
CA ASN A 128 -7.23 8.22 1.91
C ASN A 128 -7.65 7.20 0.83
N SER A 129 -7.32 5.92 1.00
CA SER A 129 -7.80 4.87 0.10
C SER A 129 -9.27 4.58 0.36
N PRO A 130 -10.01 4.10 -0.66
CA PRO A 130 -11.34 3.54 -0.46
C PRO A 130 -11.36 2.41 0.57
N LYS A 131 -12.24 2.53 1.55
CA LYS A 131 -12.53 1.48 2.54
C LYS A 131 -13.52 0.48 1.93
N VAL A 132 -13.01 -0.33 1.00
CA VAL A 132 -13.81 -1.27 0.21
C VAL A 132 -13.73 -2.69 0.73
N GLY A 133 -14.84 -3.42 0.63
CA GLY A 133 -14.86 -4.88 0.78
C GLY A 133 -14.01 -5.53 -0.32
N LEU A 134 -13.05 -6.37 0.08
CA LEU A 134 -12.17 -7.09 -0.85
C LEU A 134 -12.81 -8.32 -1.48
N ASP A 135 -13.97 -8.72 -0.98
CA ASP A 135 -14.78 -9.86 -1.44
C ASP A 135 -15.53 -9.55 -2.75
N LYS A 136 -15.89 -8.29 -2.98
CA LYS A 136 -16.60 -7.85 -4.19
C LYS A 136 -15.70 -7.88 -5.41
N GLU A 137 -16.18 -8.31 -6.58
CA GLU A 137 -15.37 -8.27 -7.81
C GLU A 137 -15.04 -6.82 -8.21
N THR A 138 -13.80 -6.58 -8.65
CA THR A 138 -13.34 -5.25 -9.11
C THR A 138 -12.98 -5.32 -10.58
N ALA A 139 -13.21 -4.21 -11.28
CA ALA A 139 -12.73 -4.00 -12.62
C ALA A 139 -11.19 -4.09 -12.69
N SER A 140 -10.70 -4.21 -13.91
CA SER A 140 -9.29 -4.11 -14.23
C SER A 140 -8.90 -2.74 -14.76
N ILE A 141 -7.60 -2.46 -14.79
CA ILE A 141 -7.07 -1.22 -15.37
C ILE A 141 -7.38 -1.15 -16.87
N ASP A 142 -7.45 -2.29 -17.55
CA ASP A 142 -7.78 -2.34 -18.99
C ASP A 142 -9.28 -2.10 -19.25
N ASP A 143 -10.16 -2.33 -18.28
CA ASP A 143 -11.59 -1.98 -18.42
C ASP A 143 -11.79 -0.47 -18.55
N ILE A 144 -10.92 0.35 -17.97
CA ILE A 144 -10.96 1.81 -18.10
C ILE A 144 -10.87 2.23 -19.57
N GLU A 145 -9.91 1.66 -20.30
CA GLU A 145 -9.62 2.02 -21.69
C GLU A 145 -10.71 1.51 -22.67
N ASN A 146 -11.57 0.59 -22.23
CA ASN A 146 -12.68 0.02 -23.00
C ASN A 146 -14.05 0.56 -22.58
N ALA A 147 -14.12 1.41 -21.55
CA ALA A 147 -15.36 2.01 -21.09
C ALA A 147 -15.85 3.10 -22.06
N GLU A 148 -17.16 3.22 -22.18
CA GLU A 148 -17.85 4.28 -22.94
C GLU A 148 -18.30 5.43 -22.02
N VAL A 149 -18.44 5.17 -20.72
CA VAL A 149 -18.70 6.19 -19.69
C VAL A 149 -17.81 5.90 -18.48
N ILE A 150 -17.09 6.92 -18.02
CA ILE A 150 -16.19 6.82 -16.87
C ILE A 150 -16.63 7.85 -15.84
N LEU A 151 -17.09 7.38 -14.68
CA LEU A 151 -17.38 8.22 -13.53
C LEU A 151 -16.22 8.14 -12.53
N ILE A 152 -15.62 9.27 -12.18
CA ILE A 152 -14.45 9.32 -11.29
C ILE A 152 -14.81 10.13 -10.05
N PHE A 153 -14.59 9.54 -8.87
CA PHE A 153 -14.63 10.26 -7.59
C PHE A 153 -13.20 10.59 -7.15
N GLY A 154 -12.78 11.85 -7.34
CA GLY A 154 -11.43 12.33 -7.04
C GLY A 154 -10.54 12.57 -8.26
N ASP A 155 -9.22 12.48 -8.08
CA ASP A 155 -8.22 12.94 -9.06
C ASP A 155 -7.22 11.85 -9.43
N VAL A 156 -7.53 11.11 -10.50
CA VAL A 156 -6.62 10.09 -11.05
C VAL A 156 -5.54 10.68 -11.96
N PHE A 157 -5.69 11.91 -12.46
CA PHE A 157 -4.74 12.51 -13.39
C PHE A 157 -3.49 13.01 -12.64
N GLY A 158 -3.69 13.65 -11.49
CA GLY A 158 -2.63 14.13 -10.61
C GLY A 158 -2.06 13.05 -9.70
N GLN A 159 -2.89 12.13 -9.19
CA GLN A 159 -2.43 11.14 -8.20
C GLN A 159 -1.98 9.81 -8.81
N ASN A 160 -2.56 9.41 -9.95
CA ASN A 160 -2.36 8.10 -10.55
C ASN A 160 -2.18 8.22 -12.07
N ALA A 161 -1.16 8.95 -12.51
CA ALA A 161 -0.98 9.34 -13.92
C ALA A 161 -1.13 8.21 -14.97
N LEU A 162 -0.84 6.95 -14.63
CA LEU A 162 -1.04 5.82 -15.55
C LEU A 162 -2.50 5.36 -15.64
N ILE A 163 -3.28 5.50 -14.56
CA ILE A 163 -4.74 5.41 -14.58
C ILE A 163 -5.32 6.57 -15.39
N GLY A 164 -4.89 7.81 -15.09
CA GLY A 164 -5.27 8.99 -15.87
C GLY A 164 -5.00 8.82 -17.37
N ARG A 165 -3.85 8.25 -17.75
CA ARG A 165 -3.56 7.93 -19.15
C ARG A 165 -4.55 6.93 -19.77
N LYS A 166 -5.01 5.91 -19.03
CA LYS A 166 -6.02 4.96 -19.51
C LYS A 166 -7.37 5.66 -19.73
N VAL A 167 -7.74 6.61 -18.86
CA VAL A 167 -8.92 7.48 -19.03
C VAL A 167 -8.79 8.33 -20.31
N ILE A 168 -7.63 8.97 -20.54
CA ILE A 168 -7.41 9.76 -21.77
C ILE A 168 -7.55 8.91 -23.03
N LYS A 169 -6.99 7.70 -23.05
CA LYS A 169 -7.17 6.80 -24.19
C LYS A 169 -8.62 6.39 -24.42
N ALA A 170 -9.39 6.19 -23.36
CA ALA A 170 -10.82 5.91 -23.48
C ALA A 170 -11.55 7.12 -24.10
N LYS A 171 -11.22 8.33 -23.64
CA LYS A 171 -11.73 9.59 -24.19
C LYS A 171 -11.39 9.77 -25.67
N GLU A 172 -10.17 9.44 -26.08
CA GLU A 172 -9.76 9.43 -27.50
C GLU A 172 -10.59 8.43 -28.34
N LYS A 173 -11.16 7.39 -27.73
CA LYS A 173 -12.10 6.45 -28.35
C LYS A 173 -13.57 6.90 -28.27
N GLY A 174 -13.84 8.06 -27.68
CA GLY A 174 -15.19 8.64 -27.54
C GLY A 174 -15.89 8.35 -26.21
N ALA A 175 -15.17 7.88 -25.18
CA ALA A 175 -15.74 7.73 -23.84
C ALA A 175 -16.11 9.09 -23.23
N ASP A 176 -17.26 9.15 -22.55
CA ASP A 176 -17.71 10.30 -21.78
C ASP A 176 -17.09 10.26 -20.37
N VAL A 177 -16.28 11.27 -20.00
CA VAL A 177 -15.55 11.31 -18.73
C VAL A 177 -16.20 12.32 -17.77
N ILE A 178 -16.82 11.80 -16.72
CA ILE A 178 -17.48 12.59 -15.67
C ILE A 178 -16.62 12.52 -14.41
N VAL A 179 -16.23 13.68 -13.87
CA VAL A 179 -15.45 13.75 -12.63
C VAL A 179 -16.23 14.48 -11.55
N ILE A 180 -16.25 13.88 -10.38
CA ILE A 180 -16.83 14.43 -9.17
C ILE A 180 -15.72 14.56 -8.13
N ASP A 181 -15.49 15.78 -7.66
CA ASP A 181 -14.46 16.05 -6.66
C ASP A 181 -14.90 17.17 -5.71
N ARG A 182 -14.32 17.18 -4.51
CA ARG A 182 -14.47 18.28 -3.55
C ARG A 182 -13.64 19.50 -3.92
N ILE A 183 -12.55 19.27 -4.67
CA ILE A 183 -11.59 20.29 -5.05
C ILE A 183 -11.54 20.39 -6.57
N GLU A 184 -11.82 21.59 -7.10
CA GLU A 184 -11.61 21.86 -8.52
C GLU A 184 -10.12 22.10 -8.78
N LYS A 185 -9.54 21.22 -9.62
CA LYS A 185 -8.17 21.36 -10.13
C LYS A 185 -8.21 21.48 -11.64
N GLU A 186 -7.37 22.35 -12.20
CA GLU A 186 -7.32 22.59 -13.65
C GLU A 186 -7.08 21.30 -14.45
N ILE A 187 -6.11 20.47 -14.04
CA ILE A 187 -5.81 19.22 -14.75
C ILE A 187 -7.00 18.27 -14.78
N THR A 188 -7.76 18.18 -13.70
CA THR A 188 -8.92 17.31 -13.61
C THR A 188 -10.04 17.81 -14.52
N LYS A 189 -10.35 19.11 -14.42
CA LYS A 189 -11.40 19.78 -15.20
C LYS A 189 -11.12 19.76 -16.71
N LEU A 190 -9.88 19.99 -17.11
CA LEU A 190 -9.49 19.99 -18.53
C LEU A 190 -9.60 18.61 -19.18
N ASN A 191 -9.46 17.55 -18.38
CA ASN A 191 -9.49 16.17 -18.89
C ASN A 191 -10.86 15.49 -18.72
N SER A 192 -11.83 16.14 -18.07
CA SER A 192 -13.23 15.71 -17.98
C SER A 192 -14.09 16.36 -19.07
N ASP A 193 -15.13 15.66 -19.50
CA ASP A 193 -16.22 16.24 -20.31
C ASP A 193 -17.22 16.97 -19.41
N GLU A 194 -17.43 16.44 -18.20
CA GLU A 194 -18.22 17.07 -17.15
C GLU A 194 -17.45 17.04 -15.82
N PHE A 195 -17.31 18.20 -15.18
CA PHE A 195 -16.73 18.33 -13.85
C PHE A 195 -17.78 18.85 -12.87
N ILE A 196 -18.04 18.10 -11.81
CA ILE A 196 -19.02 18.43 -10.78
C ILE A 196 -18.29 18.62 -9.46
N LYS A 197 -18.26 19.85 -8.98
CA LYS A 197 -17.77 20.15 -7.64
C LYS A 197 -18.84 19.85 -6.61
N VAL A 198 -18.53 19.03 -5.61
CA VAL A 198 -19.41 18.73 -4.47
C VAL A 198 -18.75 19.14 -3.16
N ASN A 199 -19.53 19.39 -2.11
CA ASN A 199 -18.96 19.51 -0.77
C ASN A 199 -18.84 18.14 -0.09
N ASP A 200 -19.81 17.26 -0.38
CA ASP A 200 -19.91 15.93 0.18
C ASP A 200 -20.28 14.90 -0.90
N PHE A 201 -19.57 13.77 -0.91
CA PHE A 201 -19.85 12.67 -1.83
C PHE A 201 -21.12 11.92 -1.43
N VAL A 202 -21.45 11.86 -0.14
CA VAL A 202 -22.66 11.17 0.35
C VAL A 202 -23.93 11.83 -0.19
N GLU A 203 -23.97 13.16 -0.18
CA GLU A 203 -25.10 13.93 -0.74
C GLU A 203 -25.33 13.61 -2.23
N PHE A 204 -24.24 13.63 -3.03
CA PHE A 204 -24.32 13.29 -4.45
C PHE A 204 -24.73 11.83 -4.66
N LEU A 205 -24.09 10.89 -3.96
CA LEU A 205 -24.32 9.46 -4.13
C LEU A 205 -25.70 9.01 -3.66
N SER A 206 -26.30 9.73 -2.70
CA SER A 206 -27.66 9.48 -2.22
C SER A 206 -28.71 9.88 -3.25
N ASN A 207 -28.44 10.93 -4.05
CA ASN A 207 -29.35 11.46 -5.06
C ASN A 207 -28.60 11.76 -6.37
N PRO A 208 -28.08 10.74 -7.07
CA PRO A 208 -27.30 10.95 -8.28
C PRO A 208 -28.20 11.52 -9.38
N ASN A 209 -27.66 12.46 -10.18
CA ASN A 209 -28.38 13.06 -11.31
C ASN A 209 -28.90 11.97 -12.27
N ASP A 210 -30.20 12.04 -12.61
CA ASP A 210 -30.87 11.08 -13.50
C ASP A 210 -30.18 10.95 -14.87
N GLU A 211 -29.60 12.03 -15.39
CA GLU A 211 -28.84 12.00 -16.64
C GLU A 211 -27.57 11.16 -16.52
N ILE A 212 -26.83 11.30 -15.41
CA ILE A 212 -25.64 10.50 -15.13
C ILE A 212 -26.01 9.03 -14.95
N VAL A 213 -27.07 8.76 -14.19
CA VAL A 213 -27.58 7.39 -13.98
C VAL A 213 -27.97 6.75 -15.32
N LYS A 214 -28.64 7.51 -16.19
CA LYS A 214 -29.02 7.05 -17.53
C LYS A 214 -27.78 6.72 -18.38
N LYS A 215 -26.81 7.65 -18.45
CA LYS A 215 -25.55 7.45 -19.19
C LYS A 215 -24.82 6.18 -18.73
N LEU A 216 -24.72 5.97 -17.41
CA LEU A 216 -24.09 4.78 -16.84
C LEU A 216 -24.84 3.49 -17.16
N SER A 217 -26.18 3.52 -17.16
CA SER A 217 -27.03 2.33 -17.37
C SER A 217 -27.10 1.87 -18.83
N GLU A 218 -26.99 2.78 -19.79
CA GLU A 218 -27.19 2.49 -21.22
C GLU A 218 -25.91 2.02 -21.94
N LYS A 219 -24.74 2.11 -21.29
CA LYS A 219 -23.42 1.94 -21.92
C LYS A 219 -22.49 1.09 -21.08
N ASN A 220 -21.39 0.61 -21.66
CA ASN A 220 -20.33 -0.03 -20.89
C ASN A 220 -19.64 1.00 -19.99
N SER A 221 -19.95 0.97 -18.70
CA SER A 221 -19.57 2.01 -17.75
C SER A 221 -18.65 1.49 -16.65
N ILE A 222 -17.81 2.40 -16.14
CA ILE A 222 -16.92 2.13 -15.00
C ILE A 222 -16.95 3.29 -14.01
N ILE A 223 -16.99 2.98 -12.73
CA ILE A 223 -16.92 3.93 -11.62
C ILE A 223 -15.59 3.74 -10.88
N ILE A 224 -14.79 4.80 -10.80
CA ILE A 224 -13.45 4.80 -10.20
C ILE A 224 -13.49 5.53 -8.85
N PHE A 225 -13.05 4.86 -7.78
CA PHE A 225 -12.99 5.45 -6.44
C PHE A 225 -11.56 5.89 -6.15
N ASN A 226 -11.29 7.19 -6.13
CA ASN A 226 -9.96 7.72 -5.79
C ASN A 226 -9.97 8.58 -4.52
N ALA A 227 -11.13 9.11 -4.12
CA ALA A 227 -11.31 9.97 -2.97
C ALA A 227 -12.47 9.58 -2.04
N LEU A 228 -13.12 8.45 -2.28
CA LEU A 228 -14.08 7.87 -1.32
C LEU A 228 -13.26 7.21 -0.22
N THR A 229 -13.51 7.55 1.04
CA THR A 229 -12.70 7.17 2.20
C THR A 229 -13.50 6.54 3.33
N THR A 230 -14.82 6.72 3.35
CA THR A 230 -15.71 6.11 4.35
C THR A 230 -16.42 4.87 3.81
N GLU A 231 -16.90 4.01 4.70
CA GLU A 231 -17.72 2.85 4.33
C GLU A 231 -19.02 3.27 3.66
N GLU A 232 -19.69 4.30 4.20
CA GLU A 232 -20.93 4.85 3.65
C GLU A 232 -20.76 5.35 2.20
N GLU A 233 -19.70 6.12 1.93
CA GLU A 233 -19.38 6.59 0.57
C GLU A 233 -19.17 5.40 -0.37
N CYS A 234 -18.39 4.40 0.05
CA CYS A 234 -18.12 3.22 -0.77
C CYS A 234 -19.39 2.41 -1.01
N ASP A 235 -20.23 2.20 0.01
CA ASP A 235 -21.47 1.43 -0.09
C ASP A 235 -22.50 2.09 -1.01
N LEU A 236 -22.64 3.42 -0.94
CA LEU A 236 -23.50 4.15 -1.87
C LEU A 236 -22.98 4.08 -3.31
N ALA A 237 -21.65 4.16 -3.50
CA ALA A 237 -21.06 3.98 -4.82
C ALA A 237 -21.24 2.54 -5.36
N TYR A 238 -21.16 1.52 -4.50
CA TYR A 238 -21.52 0.14 -4.84
C TYR A 238 -23.00 0.02 -5.27
N LYS A 239 -23.92 0.62 -4.52
CA LYS A 239 -25.36 0.64 -4.88
C LYS A 239 -25.60 1.32 -6.24
N LEU A 240 -24.92 2.43 -6.51
CA LEU A 240 -24.99 3.12 -7.79
C LEU A 240 -24.49 2.21 -8.94
N ALA A 241 -23.35 1.54 -8.74
CA ALA A 241 -22.83 0.62 -9.73
C ALA A 241 -23.75 -0.57 -9.99
N GLU A 242 -24.31 -1.17 -8.95
CA GLU A 242 -25.29 -2.26 -9.07
C GLU A 242 -26.54 -1.79 -9.83
N LYS A 243 -27.08 -0.62 -9.51
CA LYS A 243 -28.23 -0.02 -10.20
C LYS A 243 -27.99 0.23 -11.69
N THR A 244 -26.76 0.56 -12.06
CA THR A 244 -26.36 0.95 -13.42
C THR A 244 -25.63 -0.15 -14.19
N ASN A 245 -25.44 -1.32 -13.57
CA ASN A 245 -24.58 -2.39 -14.09
C ASN A 245 -23.15 -1.91 -14.46
N SER A 246 -22.63 -0.92 -13.72
CA SER A 246 -21.28 -0.38 -13.93
C SER A 246 -20.22 -1.27 -13.29
N LYS A 247 -19.05 -1.36 -13.91
CA LYS A 247 -17.86 -1.92 -13.25
C LYS A 247 -17.32 -0.95 -12.20
N ILE A 248 -16.62 -1.46 -11.18
CA ILE A 248 -16.03 -0.62 -10.12
C ILE A 248 -14.54 -0.84 -10.00
N LEU A 249 -13.78 0.26 -9.91
CA LEU A 249 -12.35 0.23 -9.66
C LEU A 249 -11.96 1.14 -8.49
N PRO A 250 -11.79 0.59 -7.28
CA PRO A 250 -11.22 1.32 -6.17
C PRO A 250 -9.71 1.49 -6.36
N ILE A 251 -9.20 2.70 -6.15
CA ILE A 251 -7.78 3.04 -6.29
C ILE A 251 -7.17 3.23 -4.91
N ALA A 252 -6.38 2.27 -4.44
CA ALA A 252 -5.70 2.38 -3.16
C ALA A 252 -4.53 3.37 -3.18
N LYS A 253 -4.02 3.78 -2.02
CA LYS A 253 -2.96 4.79 -1.92
C LYS A 253 -1.57 4.22 -2.17
N HIS A 254 -1.18 3.20 -1.41
CA HIS A 254 0.19 2.65 -1.46
C HIS A 254 0.29 1.44 -2.39
N CYS A 255 1.53 1.11 -2.78
CA CYS A 255 1.81 0.06 -3.78
C CYS A 255 1.26 -1.33 -3.41
N ASN A 256 1.01 -1.58 -2.12
CA ASN A 256 0.55 -2.85 -1.59
C ASN A 256 -0.55 -2.73 -0.53
N THR A 257 -1.28 -1.61 -0.47
CA THR A 257 -2.43 -1.47 0.46
C THR A 257 -3.45 -2.59 0.25
N VAL A 258 -3.74 -2.94 -1.00
CA VAL A 258 -4.66 -4.04 -1.33
C VAL A 258 -4.08 -5.38 -0.85
N GLY A 259 -2.78 -5.62 -1.02
CA GLY A 259 -2.11 -6.81 -0.54
C GLY A 259 -2.15 -6.97 0.98
N ALA A 260 -1.87 -5.90 1.73
CA ALA A 260 -1.95 -5.92 3.19
C ALA A 260 -3.36 -6.30 3.69
N THR A 261 -4.40 -5.69 3.10
CA THR A 261 -5.79 -6.05 3.43
C THR A 261 -6.11 -7.50 3.00
N MET A 262 -5.63 -7.95 1.83
CA MET A 262 -5.89 -9.30 1.31
C MET A 262 -5.20 -10.39 2.14
N VAL A 263 -4.06 -10.10 2.77
CA VAL A 263 -3.43 -11.00 3.76
C VAL A 263 -4.31 -11.19 5.01
N GLY A 264 -5.35 -10.37 5.19
CA GLY A 264 -6.30 -10.43 6.29
C GLY A 264 -5.94 -9.50 7.45
N ILE A 265 -5.16 -8.45 7.19
CA ILE A 265 -4.92 -7.38 8.16
C ILE A 265 -6.02 -6.32 8.02
N SER A 266 -6.59 -5.88 9.14
CA SER A 266 -7.65 -4.87 9.17
C SER A 266 -7.20 -3.58 8.50
N ALA A 267 -8.00 -3.10 7.54
CA ALA A 267 -7.81 -1.81 6.89
C ALA A 267 -8.36 -0.70 7.78
N LEU A 268 -7.47 0.16 8.29
CA LEU A 268 -7.82 1.21 9.27
C LEU A 268 -7.69 2.59 8.64
N ASN A 269 -8.76 3.39 8.72
CA ASN A 269 -8.73 4.81 8.40
C ASN A 269 -7.91 5.59 9.45
N LYS A 270 -7.80 6.91 9.24
CA LYS A 270 -7.00 7.78 10.13
C LYS A 270 -7.43 7.69 11.60
N ASP A 271 -8.72 7.77 11.87
CA ASP A 271 -9.25 7.77 13.23
C ASP A 271 -9.13 6.39 13.88
N GLU A 272 -9.32 5.33 13.11
CA GLU A 272 -9.13 3.95 13.57
C GLU A 272 -7.67 3.63 13.93
N ILE A 273 -6.70 4.18 13.18
CA ILE A 273 -5.27 4.09 13.53
C ILE A 273 -5.00 4.81 14.86
N ILE A 274 -5.52 6.02 15.03
CA ILE A 274 -5.36 6.79 16.28
C ILE A 274 -5.98 6.04 17.45
N ASN A 275 -7.17 5.45 17.26
CA ASN A 275 -7.86 4.68 18.29
C ASN A 275 -7.07 3.42 18.67
N LEU A 276 -6.49 2.70 17.71
CA LEU A 276 -5.61 1.57 17.98
C LEU A 276 -4.39 1.99 18.80
N ILE A 277 -3.73 3.09 18.43
CA ILE A 277 -2.56 3.60 19.16
C ILE A 277 -2.95 3.93 20.62
N LYS A 278 -4.10 4.58 20.83
CA LYS A 278 -4.59 4.97 22.16
C LYS A 278 -5.06 3.80 23.01
N SER A 279 -5.40 2.66 22.39
CA SER A 279 -5.93 1.49 23.11
C SER A 279 -4.85 0.52 23.59
N VAL A 280 -3.56 0.78 23.30
CA VAL A 280 -2.46 -0.15 23.60
C VAL A 280 -1.35 0.55 24.39
N LYS A 281 -0.55 -0.25 25.11
CA LYS A 281 0.62 0.22 25.88
C LYS A 281 1.93 -0.14 25.20
N CYS A 282 1.96 -1.25 24.46
CA CYS A 282 3.11 -1.69 23.69
C CYS A 282 2.74 -1.70 22.21
N LEU A 283 3.45 -0.94 21.39
CA LEU A 283 3.15 -0.81 19.97
C LEU A 283 4.36 -1.17 19.11
N TYR A 284 4.11 -1.99 18.09
CA TYR A 284 5.09 -2.34 17.07
C TYR A 284 4.62 -1.84 15.72
N ILE A 285 5.39 -0.97 15.08
CA ILE A 285 5.07 -0.35 13.79
C ILE A 285 6.06 -0.84 12.75
N MET A 286 5.55 -1.38 11.63
CA MET A 286 6.34 -1.83 10.50
C MET A 286 6.05 -0.94 9.28
N GLY A 287 7.04 -0.17 8.82
CA GLY A 287 7.01 0.54 7.54
C GLY A 287 5.99 1.68 7.44
N GLU A 288 5.50 2.20 8.57
CA GLU A 288 4.53 3.30 8.61
C GLU A 288 4.99 4.47 9.47
N ASN A 289 4.39 5.64 9.20
CA ASN A 289 4.74 6.90 9.85
C ASN A 289 3.51 7.63 10.45
N PRO A 290 2.78 7.02 11.41
CA PRO A 290 1.62 7.64 12.05
C PRO A 290 1.92 8.91 12.87
N ALA A 291 3.18 9.25 13.15
CA ALA A 291 3.52 10.54 13.74
C ALA A 291 3.09 11.74 12.86
N LEU A 292 2.95 11.55 11.54
CA LEU A 292 2.39 12.57 10.64
C LEU A 292 0.87 12.78 10.81
N ILE A 293 0.21 11.87 11.54
CA ILE A 293 -1.23 11.87 11.80
C ILE A 293 -1.49 12.42 13.21
N ASP A 294 -0.87 11.81 14.23
CA ASP A 294 -1.01 12.15 15.65
C ASP A 294 0.24 11.65 16.41
N ASP A 295 1.25 12.52 16.55
CA ASP A 295 2.48 12.23 17.28
C ASP A 295 2.25 12.15 18.80
N GLU A 296 1.26 12.88 19.31
CA GLU A 296 0.92 12.91 20.73
C GLU A 296 0.34 11.58 21.21
N ALA A 297 -0.48 10.92 20.38
CA ALA A 297 -0.94 9.56 20.66
C ALA A 297 0.25 8.59 20.83
N LEU A 298 1.29 8.70 19.99
CA LEU A 298 2.47 7.83 20.08
C LEU A 298 3.32 8.09 21.33
N LYS A 299 3.43 9.33 21.79
CA LYS A 299 4.18 9.67 23.01
C LYS A 299 3.58 9.06 24.29
N ASN A 300 2.32 8.66 24.25
CA ASN A 300 1.62 8.02 25.36
C ASN A 300 1.75 6.49 25.37
N VAL A 301 2.36 5.89 24.34
CA VAL A 301 2.67 4.45 24.32
C VAL A 301 3.86 4.19 25.25
N GLU A 302 3.73 3.22 26.16
CA GLU A 302 4.77 2.90 27.16
C GLU A 302 6.02 2.24 26.56
N PHE A 303 5.86 1.49 25.47
CA PHE A 303 6.96 0.88 24.74
C PHE A 303 6.67 0.86 23.23
N LEU A 304 7.47 1.58 22.45
CA LEU A 304 7.32 1.73 21.01
C LEU A 304 8.49 1.12 20.25
N VAL A 305 8.19 0.17 19.38
CA VAL A 305 9.14 -0.43 18.43
C VAL A 305 8.80 0.03 17.02
N VAL A 306 9.80 0.50 16.27
CA VAL A 306 9.63 0.93 14.89
C VAL A 306 10.61 0.19 13.99
N GLN A 307 10.08 -0.57 13.04
CA GLN A 307 10.84 -1.19 11.96
C GLN A 307 10.67 -0.36 10.69
N ASP A 308 11.75 0.25 10.21
CA ASP A 308 11.70 1.20 9.09
C ASP A 308 13.01 1.18 8.27
N ILE A 309 12.96 1.71 7.06
CA ILE A 309 14.11 1.84 6.15
C ILE A 309 14.91 3.11 6.41
N ILE A 310 14.28 4.13 7.00
CA ILE A 310 14.87 5.44 7.34
C ILE A 310 14.47 5.86 8.75
N MET A 311 15.25 6.76 9.36
CA MET A 311 14.84 7.45 10.59
C MET A 311 13.71 8.45 10.26
N SER A 312 12.47 7.96 10.38
CA SER A 312 11.23 8.72 10.21
C SER A 312 10.83 9.45 11.51
N GLU A 313 9.86 10.37 11.42
CA GLU A 313 9.29 11.08 12.57
C GLU A 313 8.73 10.09 13.62
N THR A 314 8.14 8.98 13.16
CA THR A 314 7.69 7.90 14.05
C THR A 314 8.87 7.15 14.68
N ALA A 315 9.92 6.84 13.92
CA ALA A 315 11.12 6.18 14.45
C ALA A 315 11.86 7.06 15.48
N GLU A 316 11.85 8.39 15.33
CA GLU A 316 12.43 9.33 16.29
C GLU A 316 11.75 9.28 17.67
N LEU A 317 10.47 8.89 17.72
CA LEU A 317 9.72 8.71 18.97
C LEU A 317 9.98 7.35 19.64
N ALA A 318 10.41 6.34 18.88
CA ALA A 318 10.54 4.97 19.36
C ALA A 318 11.55 4.77 20.51
N ASP A 319 11.34 3.69 21.25
CA ASP A 319 12.30 3.13 22.20
C ASP A 319 13.30 2.21 21.51
N VAL A 320 12.84 1.47 20.50
CA VAL A 320 13.68 0.59 19.68
C VAL A 320 13.40 0.82 18.19
N VAL A 321 14.46 1.01 17.40
CA VAL A 321 14.37 1.13 15.95
C VAL A 321 15.11 -0.03 15.30
N LEU A 322 14.43 -0.75 14.40
CA LEU A 322 14.98 -1.90 13.67
C LEU A 322 15.17 -1.53 12.19
N PRO A 323 16.41 -1.62 11.64
CA PRO A 323 16.67 -1.25 10.26
C PRO A 323 16.12 -2.31 9.29
N SER A 324 15.25 -1.92 8.37
CA SER A 324 14.70 -2.81 7.35
C SER A 324 15.22 -2.57 5.93
N ALA A 325 15.11 -3.60 5.10
CA ALA A 325 15.44 -3.58 3.68
C ALA A 325 14.34 -2.86 2.89
N CYS A 326 14.72 -1.94 2.01
CA CYS A 326 13.75 -1.29 1.12
C CYS A 326 13.32 -2.24 -0.02
N TRP A 327 12.30 -1.84 -0.76
CA TRP A 327 11.69 -2.60 -1.87
C TRP A 327 12.70 -3.13 -2.93
N ALA A 328 13.83 -2.46 -3.13
CA ALA A 328 14.86 -2.86 -4.10
C ALA A 328 15.91 -3.81 -3.52
N GLU A 329 15.86 -4.09 -2.21
CA GLU A 329 16.85 -4.86 -1.46
C GLU A 329 16.34 -6.23 -1.01
N LYS A 330 15.08 -6.53 -1.33
CA LYS A 330 14.37 -7.76 -0.94
C LYS A 330 13.55 -8.33 -2.10
N GLU A 331 13.12 -9.58 -1.93
CA GLU A 331 12.17 -10.24 -2.81
C GLU A 331 10.82 -10.41 -2.12
N GLY A 332 9.76 -10.58 -2.92
CA GLY A 332 8.41 -10.75 -2.41
C GLY A 332 7.38 -10.39 -3.47
N THR A 333 6.19 -10.03 -3.03
CA THR A 333 5.10 -9.65 -3.93
C THR A 333 4.34 -8.40 -3.46
N PHE A 334 3.89 -7.62 -4.44
CA PHE A 334 2.88 -6.57 -4.26
C PHE A 334 1.61 -6.93 -5.01
N THR A 335 0.46 -6.65 -4.41
CA THR A 335 -0.86 -6.77 -5.00
C THR A 335 -1.42 -5.37 -5.23
N ASN A 336 -1.61 -5.04 -6.50
CA ASN A 336 -2.01 -3.70 -6.93
C ASN A 336 -3.54 -3.50 -6.81
N THR A 337 -4.04 -2.35 -7.26
CA THR A 337 -5.44 -1.97 -7.09
C THR A 337 -6.45 -2.80 -7.89
N GLU A 338 -6.04 -3.41 -9.01
CA GLU A 338 -6.84 -4.39 -9.76
C GLU A 338 -6.62 -5.83 -9.25
N ARG A 339 -6.03 -5.97 -8.05
CA ARG A 339 -5.73 -7.25 -7.39
C ARG A 339 -4.74 -8.14 -8.14
N ARG A 340 -3.94 -7.56 -9.04
CA ARG A 340 -2.83 -8.25 -9.70
C ARG A 340 -1.64 -8.34 -8.75
N THR A 341 -1.33 -9.55 -8.33
CA THR A 341 -0.10 -9.87 -7.58
C THR A 341 1.10 -9.94 -8.53
N GLN A 342 2.16 -9.21 -8.20
CA GLN A 342 3.35 -9.04 -9.02
C GLN A 342 4.61 -9.24 -8.18
N LYS A 343 5.59 -9.96 -8.72
CA LYS A 343 6.88 -10.21 -8.05
C LYS A 343 7.72 -8.95 -8.03
N ILE A 344 8.27 -8.61 -6.85
CA ILE A 344 9.39 -7.68 -6.73
C ILE A 344 10.70 -8.48 -6.66
N ASN A 345 11.73 -7.97 -7.32
CA ASN A 345 13.04 -8.63 -7.36
C ASN A 345 14.09 -7.74 -6.69
N LYS A 346 14.97 -8.40 -5.93
CA LYS A 346 16.11 -7.78 -5.29
C LYS A 346 17.12 -7.33 -6.34
N ALA A 347 17.55 -6.07 -6.24
CA ALA A 347 18.54 -5.48 -7.13
C ALA A 347 19.90 -5.25 -6.46
N VAL A 348 19.90 -4.91 -5.17
CA VAL A 348 21.11 -4.64 -4.37
C VAL A 348 20.96 -5.20 -2.96
N ASN A 349 22.04 -5.23 -2.18
CA ASN A 349 21.97 -5.65 -0.78
C ASN A 349 21.49 -4.51 0.13
N PRO A 350 20.79 -4.83 1.24
CA PRO A 350 20.47 -3.85 2.27
C PRO A 350 21.74 -3.18 2.84
N PRO A 351 21.65 -1.93 3.32
CA PRO A 351 22.80 -1.23 3.88
C PRO A 351 23.11 -1.72 5.30
N GLY A 352 24.40 -1.88 5.61
CA GLY A 352 24.85 -2.27 6.95
C GLY A 352 24.31 -3.64 7.36
N GLU A 353 23.60 -3.66 8.47
CA GLU A 353 22.98 -4.83 9.10
C GLU A 353 21.45 -4.87 8.91
N ALA A 354 20.90 -4.04 8.02
CA ALA A 354 19.46 -4.04 7.73
C ALA A 354 19.01 -5.41 7.18
N LEU A 355 17.82 -5.84 7.60
CA LEU A 355 17.24 -7.14 7.24
C LEU A 355 15.92 -6.96 6.50
N GLU A 356 15.51 -7.98 5.74
CA GLU A 356 14.15 -8.03 5.20
C GLU A 356 13.14 -8.07 6.34
N ASP A 357 12.03 -7.35 6.19
CA ASP A 357 11.04 -7.16 7.26
C ASP A 357 10.51 -8.50 7.81
N TRP A 358 10.13 -9.45 6.95
CA TRP A 358 9.69 -10.79 7.40
C TRP A 358 10.76 -11.55 8.20
N ARG A 359 12.06 -11.33 7.92
CA ARG A 359 13.17 -11.95 8.67
C ARG A 359 13.29 -11.35 10.06
N ILE A 360 13.09 -10.05 10.19
CA ILE A 360 13.09 -9.37 11.50
C ILE A 360 11.99 -9.95 12.38
N ILE A 361 10.77 -10.08 11.83
CA ILE A 361 9.64 -10.68 12.54
C ILE A 361 9.91 -12.15 12.90
N LYS A 362 10.45 -12.94 11.97
CA LYS A 362 10.85 -14.33 12.24
C LYS A 362 11.88 -14.43 13.36
N ASN A 363 12.94 -13.63 13.30
CA ASN A 363 14.00 -13.66 14.31
C ASN A 363 13.46 -13.24 15.69
N LEU A 364 12.54 -12.27 15.75
CA LEU A 364 11.87 -11.88 16.99
C LEU A 364 11.01 -13.03 17.55
N ALA A 365 10.25 -13.72 16.69
CA ALA A 365 9.48 -14.90 17.10
C ALA A 365 10.40 -16.01 17.63
N GLU A 366 11.50 -16.31 16.95
CA GLU A 366 12.48 -17.31 17.38
C GLU A 366 13.12 -16.94 18.73
N LYS A 367 13.42 -15.65 18.97
CA LYS A 367 13.89 -15.13 20.26
C LYS A 367 12.86 -15.33 21.38
N MET A 368 11.58 -15.38 21.03
CA MET A 368 10.48 -15.70 21.94
C MET A 368 10.21 -17.21 22.08
N GLY A 369 10.92 -18.06 21.35
CA GLY A 369 10.71 -19.52 21.32
C GLY A 369 9.54 -19.94 20.43
N ILE A 370 9.12 -19.10 19.49
CA ILE A 370 7.98 -19.30 18.59
C ILE A 370 8.49 -19.65 17.19
N ASP A 371 8.02 -20.75 16.63
CA ASP A 371 8.23 -21.11 15.22
C ASP A 371 7.03 -20.63 14.37
N LEU A 372 7.28 -19.68 13.47
CA LEU A 372 6.27 -19.20 12.53
C LEU A 372 6.05 -20.13 11.33
N GLY A 373 6.80 -21.24 11.21
CA GLY A 373 6.60 -22.28 10.20
C GLY A 373 6.97 -21.86 8.78
N PHE A 374 7.91 -20.91 8.63
CA PHE A 374 8.47 -20.53 7.33
C PHE A 374 9.95 -20.13 7.45
N SER A 375 10.73 -20.42 6.40
CA SER A 375 12.17 -20.12 6.34
C SER A 375 12.57 -19.27 5.13
N SER A 376 11.62 -19.05 4.22
CA SER A 376 11.82 -18.38 2.93
C SER A 376 10.55 -17.64 2.49
N VAL A 377 10.70 -16.71 1.55
CA VAL A 377 9.58 -16.05 0.86
C VAL A 377 8.66 -17.09 0.19
N GLU A 378 9.25 -18.12 -0.41
CA GLU A 378 8.51 -19.22 -1.05
C GLU A 378 7.67 -20.02 -0.06
N ASP A 379 8.17 -20.25 1.17
CA ASP A 379 7.39 -20.91 2.21
C ASP A 379 6.21 -20.04 2.66
N ILE A 380 6.42 -18.73 2.82
CA ILE A 380 5.34 -17.80 3.15
C ILE A 380 4.27 -17.84 2.04
N GLN A 381 4.67 -17.74 0.77
CA GLN A 381 3.78 -17.79 -0.39
C GLN A 381 2.99 -19.09 -0.56
N LYS A 382 3.45 -20.22 -0.01
CA LYS A 382 2.66 -21.46 0.06
C LYS A 382 1.53 -21.38 1.07
N ASN A 383 1.67 -20.53 2.10
CA ASN A 383 0.85 -20.52 3.30
C ASN A 383 -0.21 -19.40 3.37
N TYR A 384 -0.10 -18.34 2.56
CA TYR A 384 -1.19 -17.36 2.40
C TYR A 384 -1.88 -17.53 1.05
N VAL A 385 -3.19 -17.27 1.04
CA VAL A 385 -4.10 -17.61 -0.07
C VAL A 385 -3.54 -17.07 -1.40
N LYS A 386 -3.38 -17.98 -2.39
CA LYS A 386 -3.17 -17.60 -3.79
C LYS A 386 -4.44 -16.93 -4.29
N PHE A 387 -4.59 -15.64 -4.04
CA PHE A 387 -5.69 -14.87 -4.59
C PHE A 387 -5.58 -14.85 -6.12
N LYS A 388 -6.72 -15.02 -6.80
CA LYS A 388 -6.85 -15.20 -8.26
C LYS A 388 -5.72 -14.47 -9.00
N GLN A 389 -4.77 -15.22 -9.57
CA GLN A 389 -4.02 -14.69 -10.69
C GLN A 389 -5.07 -14.41 -11.76
N VAL A 390 -5.36 -13.13 -12.00
CA VAL A 390 -6.14 -12.75 -13.17
C VAL A 390 -5.27 -13.11 -14.37
N SER A 391 -5.52 -14.30 -14.90
CA SER A 391 -4.91 -14.77 -16.14
C SER A 391 -5.62 -14.02 -17.26
N TYR A 392 -4.99 -12.93 -17.72
CA TYR A 392 -5.36 -12.37 -19.00
C TYR A 392 -4.89 -13.35 -20.07
N SER A 393 -5.84 -13.94 -20.78
CA SER A 393 -5.52 -14.53 -22.08
C SER A 393 -4.83 -13.45 -22.87
N ARG A 394 -3.64 -13.76 -23.41
CA ARG A 394 -3.05 -12.95 -24.47
C ARG A 394 -4.03 -13.07 -25.64
N SER A 395 -5.00 -12.17 -25.74
CA SER A 395 -5.65 -11.88 -27.01
C SER A 395 -4.55 -11.31 -27.91
N THR A 396 -3.96 -12.23 -28.66
CA THR A 396 -3.20 -12.05 -29.89
C THR A 396 -3.16 -10.60 -30.39
N ILE A 397 -2.04 -9.93 -30.09
CA ILE A 397 -1.49 -8.95 -31.01
C ILE A 397 -0.97 -9.80 -32.18
N LYS A 398 -1.76 -9.86 -33.26
CA LYS A 398 -1.28 -10.28 -34.57
C LYS A 398 -0.63 -9.09 -35.26
#